data_AF-A0A382QQV6-F1
#
_entry.id   AF-A0A382QQV6-F1
#
_cell.length_a   1.000
_cell.length_b   1.000
_cell.length_c   1.000
_cell.angle_alpha   90.00
_cell.angle_beta   90.00
_cell.angle_gamma   90.00
#
_symmetry.space_group_name_H-M   'P 1'
#
loop_
_entity.id
_entity.type
_entity.pdbx_description
1 polymer ?
#
loop_
_entity_poly.entity_id
_entity_poly.type
_entity_poly.pdbx_seq_one_letter_code
_entity_poly.pdbx_strand_id
1 'polypeptide(L)'
;PALRAIRKLDDDGARQIDEALGEIIRTAVPGMVSGGFHTPNHRWVLVAALSQALRLFPDLDGMDTVESYLAETIDINPDGEFIERSAGGYNAIINRSLRLAAEALDRPELLEPVRRNLDLSYHLLHDDGTVVTSFSQRQDQGQRIVLANMVDSYYHMARYDDNGFYAAVADWLFSIEPGHLPWTLQPFVDHSEWRTDHLKREPLPDSYANVYPTARIWRVRRGKTSATAGAGSIAPFSVRHGKVDLMAISTAASYFARAQFSGESFDATDGKIRMAHKSHGEIHDNAVYYLPVGEPVGFDEFYDHRRERDVYTLPSLTTSLEIEEVDGG
;
A
#
# COMPACT_ATOMS: atom_id res chain seq x y z
N PRO A 1 19.92 -6.71 -11.02
CA PRO A 1 19.56 -7.62 -12.13
C PRO A 1 20.40 -7.46 -13.41
N ALA A 2 20.37 -6.30 -14.08
CA ALA A 2 21.06 -6.10 -15.37
C ALA A 2 22.57 -6.40 -15.30
N LEU A 3 23.27 -5.80 -14.33
CA LEU A 3 24.70 -6.04 -14.15
C LEU A 3 25.05 -7.51 -13.88
N ARG A 4 24.25 -8.19 -13.04
CA ARG A 4 24.38 -9.63 -12.78
C ARG A 4 24.24 -10.46 -14.05
N ALA A 5 23.30 -10.09 -14.92
CA ALA A 5 23.07 -10.80 -16.18
C ALA A 5 24.21 -10.56 -17.18
N ILE A 6 24.69 -9.31 -17.29
CA ILE A 6 25.76 -8.92 -18.20
C ILE A 6 27.08 -9.61 -17.84
N ARG A 7 27.40 -9.77 -16.56
CA ARG A 7 28.58 -10.51 -16.10
C ARG A 7 28.57 -12.01 -16.43
N LYS A 8 27.45 -12.56 -16.92
CA LYS A 8 27.37 -13.92 -17.45
C LYS A 8 27.76 -14.00 -18.94
N LEU A 9 27.95 -12.86 -19.60
CA LEU A 9 28.35 -12.75 -21.00
C LEU A 9 29.84 -12.38 -21.08
N ASP A 10 30.53 -12.84 -22.13
CA ASP A 10 31.96 -12.62 -22.34
C ASP A 10 32.19 -11.98 -23.72
N ASP A 11 31.69 -10.76 -23.90
CA ASP A 11 31.88 -9.94 -25.09
C ASP A 11 32.23 -8.48 -24.75
N ASP A 12 32.77 -7.76 -25.73
CA ASP A 12 33.24 -6.38 -25.55
C ASP A 12 32.13 -5.43 -25.11
N GLY A 13 30.90 -5.61 -25.61
CA GLY A 13 29.76 -4.80 -25.23
C GLY A 13 29.35 -5.05 -23.78
N ALA A 14 29.34 -6.31 -23.36
CA ALA A 14 29.07 -6.67 -21.97
C ALA A 14 30.08 -6.04 -21.00
N ARG A 15 31.38 -6.04 -21.34
CA ARG A 15 32.43 -5.40 -20.54
C ARG A 15 32.24 -3.89 -20.42
N GLN A 16 31.91 -3.21 -21.52
CA GLN A 16 31.65 -1.77 -21.51
C GLN A 16 30.45 -1.39 -20.63
N ILE A 17 29.37 -2.18 -20.67
CA ILE A 17 28.20 -1.91 -19.84
C ILE A 17 28.49 -2.24 -18.37
N ASP A 18 29.26 -3.29 -18.08
CA ASP A 18 29.67 -3.62 -16.71
C ASP A 18 30.48 -2.49 -16.07
N GLU A 19 31.44 -1.93 -16.81
CA GLU A 19 32.25 -0.80 -16.36
C GLU A 19 31.38 0.42 -16.08
N ALA A 20 30.54 0.85 -17.04
CA ALA A 20 29.71 2.04 -16.91
C ALA A 20 28.67 1.93 -15.77
N LEU A 21 27.92 0.83 -15.70
CA LEU A 21 26.94 0.63 -14.62
C LEU A 21 27.62 0.41 -13.27
N GLY A 22 28.77 -0.27 -13.27
CA GLY A 22 29.55 -0.47 -12.05
C GLY A 22 30.12 0.82 -11.48
N GLU A 23 30.55 1.77 -12.33
CA GLU A 23 30.97 3.11 -11.90
C GLU A 23 29.82 3.88 -11.24
N ILE A 24 28.63 3.86 -11.86
CA ILE A 24 27.43 4.51 -11.32
C ILE A 24 27.10 3.96 -9.92
N ILE A 25 27.09 2.62 -9.77
CA ILE A 25 26.76 1.99 -8.48
C ILE A 25 27.79 2.37 -7.41
N ARG A 26 29.09 2.23 -7.70
CA ARG A 26 30.15 2.55 -6.73
C ARG A 26 30.13 4.02 -6.32
N THR A 27 29.81 4.92 -7.25
CA THR A 27 29.70 6.35 -6.97
C THR A 27 28.45 6.68 -6.15
N ALA A 28 27.34 5.96 -6.36
CA ALA A 28 26.09 6.23 -5.67
C ALA A 28 26.06 5.71 -4.22
N VAL A 29 26.74 4.60 -3.92
CA VAL A 29 26.69 3.94 -2.60
C VAL A 29 27.08 4.87 -1.44
N PRO A 30 28.20 5.62 -1.48
CA PRO A 30 28.55 6.57 -0.41
C PRO A 30 27.44 7.60 -0.13
N GLY A 31 26.78 8.10 -1.19
CA GLY A 31 25.65 9.01 -1.06
C GLY A 31 24.44 8.36 -0.38
N MET A 32 24.10 7.12 -0.77
CA MET A 32 23.01 6.36 -0.15
C MET A 32 23.28 6.07 1.34
N VAL A 33 24.52 5.76 1.70
CA VAL A 33 24.93 5.51 3.10
C VAL A 33 24.78 6.77 3.96
N SER A 34 25.09 7.95 3.42
CA SER A 34 25.03 9.22 4.16
C SER A 34 23.68 9.98 4.10
N GLY A 35 22.82 9.65 3.13
CA GLY A 35 21.75 10.56 2.64
C GLY A 35 20.36 10.42 3.27
N GLY A 36 20.07 9.32 3.97
CA GLY A 36 18.74 9.08 4.57
C GLY A 36 17.61 8.90 3.54
N PHE A 37 16.35 8.98 3.99
CA PHE A 37 15.15 8.80 3.15
C PHE A 37 14.02 9.80 3.50
N HIS A 38 13.10 10.03 2.56
CA HIS A 38 11.98 10.98 2.73
C HIS A 38 10.62 10.34 3.07
N THR A 39 10.37 9.11 2.63
CA THR A 39 9.09 8.40 2.83
C THR A 39 9.34 6.93 3.14
N PRO A 40 8.38 6.20 3.75
CA PRO A 40 8.59 4.81 4.12
C PRO A 40 9.00 3.88 2.97
N ASN A 41 8.40 3.97 1.76
CA ASN A 41 8.88 3.12 0.63
C ASN A 41 10.33 3.41 0.24
N HIS A 42 10.79 4.67 0.33
CA HIS A 42 12.17 5.01 -0.04
C HIS A 42 13.17 4.25 0.83
N ARG A 43 12.84 3.98 2.10
CA ARG A 43 13.65 3.15 2.99
C ARG A 43 13.86 1.74 2.40
N TRP A 44 12.80 1.10 1.94
CA TRP A 44 12.90 -0.25 1.37
C TRP A 44 13.61 -0.27 0.03
N VAL A 45 13.42 0.76 -0.80
CA VAL A 45 14.17 0.93 -2.05
C VAL A 45 15.68 1.04 -1.76
N LEU A 46 16.08 1.82 -0.74
CA LEU A 46 17.47 1.94 -0.32
C LEU A 46 18.02 0.60 0.21
N VAL A 47 17.28 -0.10 1.06
CA VAL A 47 17.66 -1.44 1.55
C VAL A 47 17.90 -2.39 0.37
N ALA A 48 16.99 -2.44 -0.60
CA ALA A 48 17.14 -3.29 -1.78
C ALA A 48 18.33 -2.89 -2.66
N ALA A 49 18.54 -1.58 -2.86
CA ALA A 49 19.62 -1.06 -3.70
C ALA A 49 20.99 -1.30 -3.07
N LEU A 50 21.17 -0.95 -1.80
CA LEU A 50 22.40 -1.18 -1.04
C LEU A 50 22.72 -2.67 -0.95
N SER A 51 21.74 -3.52 -0.59
CA SER A 51 21.97 -4.98 -0.48
C SER A 51 22.45 -5.58 -1.80
N GLN A 52 21.83 -5.20 -2.93
CA GLN A 52 22.26 -5.66 -4.25
C GLN A 52 23.64 -5.11 -4.63
N ALA A 53 23.94 -3.86 -4.29
CA ALA A 53 25.23 -3.24 -4.57
C ALA A 53 26.37 -3.92 -3.78
N LEU A 54 26.19 -4.16 -2.48
CA LEU A 54 27.15 -4.85 -1.62
C LEU A 54 27.40 -6.29 -2.08
N ARG A 55 26.36 -6.98 -2.56
CA ARG A 55 26.52 -8.31 -3.18
C ARG A 55 27.32 -8.28 -4.48
N LEU A 56 27.19 -7.21 -5.27
CA LEU A 56 27.90 -7.04 -6.55
C LEU A 56 29.35 -6.55 -6.37
N PHE A 57 29.60 -5.79 -5.30
CA PHE A 57 30.86 -5.13 -4.98
C PHE A 57 31.15 -5.27 -3.48
N PRO A 58 31.73 -6.40 -3.04
CA PRO A 58 31.96 -6.71 -1.63
C PRO A 58 32.96 -5.77 -0.92
N ASP A 59 33.67 -4.94 -1.69
CA ASP A 59 34.59 -3.91 -1.22
C ASP A 59 33.90 -2.61 -0.79
N LEU A 60 32.61 -2.45 -1.11
CA LEU A 60 31.81 -1.30 -0.68
C LEU A 60 31.36 -1.46 0.78
N ASP A 61 31.31 -0.34 1.49
CA ASP A 61 30.75 -0.24 2.84
C ASP A 61 29.28 0.21 2.79
N GLY A 62 28.46 -0.25 3.73
CA GLY A 62 27.04 0.10 3.80
C GLY A 62 26.14 -0.93 4.48
N MET A 63 26.69 -2.07 4.95
CA MET A 63 25.88 -3.08 5.64
C MET A 63 25.30 -2.55 6.95
N ASP A 64 26.05 -1.72 7.70
CA ASP A 64 25.55 -1.10 8.93
C ASP A 64 24.33 -0.19 8.66
N THR A 65 24.30 0.52 7.53
CA THR A 65 23.13 1.30 7.11
C THR A 65 21.94 0.40 6.78
N VAL A 66 22.17 -0.70 6.08
CA VAL A 66 21.11 -1.69 5.76
C VAL A 66 20.51 -2.26 7.05
N GLU A 67 21.34 -2.72 7.97
CA GLU A 67 20.90 -3.28 9.25
C GLU A 67 20.19 -2.23 10.11
N SER A 68 20.63 -0.96 10.09
CA SER A 68 19.93 0.13 10.78
C SER A 68 18.51 0.33 10.25
N TYR A 69 18.28 0.26 8.93
CA TYR A 69 16.93 0.38 8.38
C TYR A 69 16.07 -0.86 8.68
N LEU A 70 16.65 -2.06 8.64
CA LEU A 70 15.94 -3.30 8.97
C LEU A 70 15.53 -3.34 10.45
N ALA A 71 16.33 -2.76 11.35
CA ALA A 71 16.04 -2.66 12.77
C ALA A 71 14.77 -1.83 13.09
N GLU A 72 14.34 -0.95 12.18
CA GLU A 72 13.09 -0.20 12.32
C GLU A 72 11.83 -1.03 12.01
N THR A 73 11.99 -2.30 11.62
CA THR A 73 10.95 -3.25 11.22
C THR A 73 10.16 -2.84 9.97
N ILE A 74 9.53 -3.82 9.31
CA ILE A 74 8.70 -3.55 8.15
C ILE A 74 7.38 -2.90 8.58
N ASP A 75 7.06 -1.74 8.03
CA ASP A 75 5.88 -0.91 8.31
C ASP A 75 4.60 -1.49 7.66
N ILE A 76 4.34 -2.77 7.93
CA ILE A 76 3.16 -3.52 7.50
C ILE A 76 2.33 -3.92 8.72
N ASN A 77 1.01 -3.84 8.59
CA ASN A 77 0.10 -4.28 9.65
C ASN A 77 -0.23 -5.80 9.53
N PRO A 78 -0.89 -6.41 10.52
CA PRO A 78 -1.28 -7.82 10.46
C PRO A 78 -2.19 -8.21 9.29
N ASP A 79 -2.94 -7.25 8.72
CA ASP A 79 -3.82 -7.47 7.57
C ASP A 79 -3.09 -7.42 6.23
N GLY A 80 -1.79 -7.11 6.21
CA GLY A 80 -0.99 -7.01 4.99
C GLY A 80 -0.96 -5.62 4.35
N GLU A 81 -1.47 -4.58 5.02
CA GLU A 81 -1.44 -3.21 4.51
C GLU A 81 -0.16 -2.50 4.98
N PHE A 82 0.61 -1.96 4.03
CA PHE A 82 1.73 -1.07 4.34
C PHE A 82 1.21 0.31 4.79
N ILE A 83 2.00 1.02 5.61
CA ILE A 83 1.62 2.32 6.19
C ILE A 83 1.22 3.37 5.14
N GLU A 84 1.73 3.27 3.92
CA GLU A 84 1.46 4.22 2.84
C GLU A 84 0.08 4.06 2.21
N ARG A 85 -0.58 2.92 2.46
CA ARG A 85 -1.93 2.60 1.98
C ARG A 85 -2.11 2.86 0.48
N SER A 86 -1.11 2.58 -0.36
CA SER A 86 -1.16 2.82 -1.81
C SER A 86 -1.27 1.50 -2.56
N ALA A 87 -2.51 1.02 -2.65
CA ALA A 87 -2.83 -0.25 -3.28
C ALA A 87 -2.44 -0.27 -4.77
N GLY A 88 -2.52 0.86 -5.49
CA GLY A 88 -2.21 0.92 -6.92
C GLY A 88 -0.74 1.17 -7.25
N GLY A 89 0.04 1.68 -6.29
CA GLY A 89 1.39 2.20 -6.55
C GLY A 89 2.46 1.65 -5.61
N TYR A 90 2.55 2.22 -4.40
CA TYR A 90 3.70 1.97 -3.54
C TYR A 90 3.79 0.54 -2.99
N ASN A 91 2.66 -0.16 -2.82
CA ASN A 91 2.69 -1.58 -2.42
C ASN A 91 3.58 -2.40 -3.37
N ALA A 92 3.51 -2.15 -4.68
CA ALA A 92 4.30 -2.87 -5.68
C ALA A 92 5.80 -2.56 -5.57
N ILE A 93 6.14 -1.31 -5.25
CA ILE A 93 7.52 -0.87 -5.04
C ILE A 93 8.09 -1.51 -3.78
N ILE A 94 7.33 -1.55 -2.68
CA ILE A 94 7.77 -2.14 -1.42
C ILE A 94 7.95 -3.65 -1.58
N ASN A 95 6.94 -4.36 -2.12
CA ASN A 95 7.02 -5.81 -2.35
C ASN A 95 8.26 -6.20 -3.17
N ARG A 96 8.49 -5.49 -4.27
CA ARG A 96 9.67 -5.71 -5.12
C ARG A 96 10.96 -5.44 -4.35
N SER A 97 11.02 -4.36 -3.58
CA SER A 97 12.22 -3.98 -2.84
C SER A 97 12.56 -5.02 -1.77
N LEU A 98 11.58 -5.43 -0.96
CA LEU A 98 11.76 -6.45 0.07
C LEU A 98 12.18 -7.79 -0.53
N ARG A 99 11.59 -8.20 -1.65
CA ARG A 99 11.95 -9.42 -2.38
C ARG A 99 13.38 -9.40 -2.91
N LEU A 100 13.80 -8.28 -3.51
CA LEU A 100 15.18 -8.11 -3.97
C LEU A 100 16.18 -8.08 -2.81
N ALA A 101 15.82 -7.45 -1.69
CA ALA A 101 16.62 -7.44 -0.47
C ALA A 101 16.73 -8.85 0.15
N ALA A 102 15.62 -9.60 0.22
CA ALA A 102 15.58 -10.97 0.73
C ALA A 102 16.59 -11.86 0.01
N GLU A 103 16.61 -11.80 -1.32
CA GLU A 103 17.54 -12.56 -2.15
C GLU A 103 18.98 -12.03 -2.00
N ALA A 104 19.19 -10.71 -1.95
CA ALA A 104 20.53 -10.12 -1.88
C ALA A 104 21.23 -10.36 -0.54
N LEU A 105 20.47 -10.43 0.57
CA LEU A 105 20.96 -10.61 1.93
C LEU A 105 20.86 -12.06 2.43
N ASP A 106 20.28 -12.97 1.63
CA ASP A 106 19.92 -14.33 2.06
C ASP A 106 19.02 -14.32 3.33
N ARG A 107 18.05 -13.40 3.37
CA ARG A 107 17.10 -13.18 4.49
C ARG A 107 15.65 -13.46 4.07
N PRO A 108 15.21 -14.74 4.05
CA PRO A 108 13.87 -15.12 3.59
C PRO A 108 12.73 -14.57 4.46
N GLU A 109 13.01 -14.16 5.69
CA GLU A 109 12.05 -13.50 6.58
C GLU A 109 11.46 -12.20 5.98
N LEU A 110 12.19 -11.53 5.08
CA LEU A 110 11.72 -10.33 4.38
C LEU A 110 10.60 -10.62 3.37
N LEU A 111 10.37 -11.89 3.02
CA LEU A 111 9.29 -12.30 2.12
C LEU A 111 7.94 -12.43 2.83
N GLU A 112 7.90 -12.53 4.16
CA GLU A 112 6.65 -12.65 4.91
C GLU A 112 5.73 -11.42 4.75
N PRO A 113 6.22 -10.18 4.88
CA PRO A 113 5.44 -8.99 4.54
C PRO A 113 4.93 -8.98 3.10
N VAL A 114 5.74 -9.48 2.16
CA VAL A 114 5.37 -9.56 0.73
C VAL A 114 4.18 -10.49 0.55
N ARG A 115 4.19 -11.68 1.17
CA ARG A 115 3.07 -12.63 1.13
C ARG A 115 1.78 -11.99 1.62
N ARG A 116 1.79 -11.41 2.83
CA ARG A 116 0.60 -10.76 3.41
C ARG A 116 0.04 -9.66 2.51
N ASN A 117 0.92 -8.84 1.94
CA ASN A 117 0.48 -7.79 1.04
C ASN A 117 -0.08 -8.31 -0.28
N LEU A 118 0.50 -9.37 -0.85
CA LEU A 118 -0.03 -10.00 -2.06
C LEU A 118 -1.40 -10.65 -1.81
N ASP A 119 -1.60 -11.28 -0.66
CA ASP A 119 -2.90 -11.83 -0.24
C ASP A 119 -3.96 -10.72 -0.10
N LEU A 120 -3.65 -9.64 0.62
CA LEU A 120 -4.54 -8.48 0.73
C LEU A 120 -4.84 -7.89 -0.65
N SER A 121 -3.80 -7.68 -1.46
CA SER A 121 -3.91 -7.04 -2.78
C SER A 121 -4.87 -7.80 -3.69
N TYR A 122 -4.83 -9.14 -3.69
CA TYR A 122 -5.74 -9.96 -4.49
C TYR A 122 -7.21 -9.72 -4.10
N HIS A 123 -7.51 -9.71 -2.80
CA HIS A 123 -8.87 -9.52 -2.33
C HIS A 123 -9.42 -8.12 -2.68
N LEU A 124 -8.55 -7.12 -2.77
CA LEU A 124 -8.88 -5.76 -3.20
C LEU A 124 -9.07 -5.61 -4.72
N LEU A 125 -8.84 -6.65 -5.53
CA LEU A 125 -9.09 -6.61 -6.97
C LEU A 125 -10.58 -6.72 -7.30
N HIS A 126 -11.00 -6.00 -8.33
CA HIS A 126 -12.25 -6.17 -9.04
C HIS A 126 -12.12 -7.26 -10.13
N ASP A 127 -13.22 -7.59 -10.81
CA ASP A 127 -13.25 -8.63 -11.85
C ASP A 127 -12.45 -8.29 -13.12
N ASP A 128 -12.13 -7.01 -13.30
CA ASP A 128 -11.31 -6.49 -14.40
C ASP A 128 -9.83 -6.31 -14.04
N GLY A 129 -9.39 -6.83 -12.88
CA GLY A 129 -8.00 -6.74 -12.41
C GLY A 129 -7.60 -5.35 -11.90
N THR A 130 -8.54 -4.42 -11.79
CA THR A 130 -8.28 -3.13 -11.15
C THR A 130 -8.42 -3.20 -9.64
N VAL A 131 -7.60 -2.45 -8.92
CA VAL A 131 -7.57 -2.48 -7.45
C VAL A 131 -8.42 -1.37 -6.85
N VAL A 132 -8.97 -1.61 -5.66
CA VAL A 132 -9.63 -0.57 -4.85
C VAL A 132 -8.60 0.51 -4.48
N THR A 133 -8.83 1.74 -4.93
CA THR A 133 -8.00 2.92 -4.63
C THR A 133 -8.72 3.98 -3.81
N SER A 134 -10.01 3.81 -3.51
CA SER A 134 -10.83 4.81 -2.79
C SER A 134 -10.33 5.10 -1.37
N PHE A 135 -9.60 4.16 -0.77
CA PHE A 135 -9.01 4.26 0.57
C PHE A 135 -7.51 4.60 0.54
N SER A 136 -6.95 4.88 -0.64
CA SER A 136 -5.56 5.30 -0.75
C SER A 136 -5.33 6.68 -0.14
N GLN A 137 -4.16 6.85 0.48
CA GLN A 137 -3.68 8.14 0.99
C GLN A 137 -2.73 8.85 0.02
N ARG A 138 -2.59 8.34 -1.21
CA ARG A 138 -1.62 8.80 -2.21
C ARG A 138 -2.30 9.23 -3.51
N GLN A 139 -1.50 9.62 -4.50
CA GLN A 139 -1.97 10.19 -5.76
C GLN A 139 -2.83 9.24 -6.60
N ASP A 140 -2.80 7.94 -6.31
CA ASP A 140 -3.65 6.91 -6.92
C ASP A 140 -5.09 6.92 -6.41
N GLN A 141 -5.41 7.70 -5.38
CA GLN A 141 -6.76 7.76 -4.81
C GLN A 141 -7.81 8.08 -5.87
N GLY A 142 -8.80 7.18 -6.02
CA GLY A 142 -9.90 7.32 -6.98
C GLY A 142 -9.53 6.99 -8.42
N GLN A 143 -8.29 6.58 -8.71
CA GLN A 143 -7.89 6.14 -10.04
C GLN A 143 -8.28 4.68 -10.31
N ARG A 144 -8.53 4.36 -11.58
CA ARG A 144 -8.72 2.99 -12.04
C ARG A 144 -7.38 2.42 -12.52
N ILE A 145 -6.78 1.56 -11.70
CA ILE A 145 -5.44 1.02 -11.93
C ILE A 145 -5.51 -0.50 -11.99
N VAL A 146 -5.09 -1.10 -13.10
CA VAL A 146 -4.83 -2.54 -13.19
C VAL A 146 -3.52 -2.82 -12.46
N LEU A 147 -3.52 -3.83 -11.59
CA LEU A 147 -2.37 -4.12 -10.74
C LEU A 147 -1.23 -4.90 -11.45
N ALA A 148 -1.00 -4.58 -12.72
CA ALA A 148 0.02 -5.27 -13.54
C ALA A 148 1.46 -4.98 -13.08
N ASN A 149 1.68 -3.90 -12.32
CA ASN A 149 2.94 -3.60 -11.66
C ASN A 149 3.30 -4.55 -10.50
N MET A 150 2.40 -5.44 -10.07
CA MET A 150 2.64 -6.51 -9.09
C MET A 150 2.97 -7.86 -9.72
N VAL A 151 2.86 -8.02 -11.04
CA VAL A 151 3.05 -9.30 -11.73
C VAL A 151 4.41 -9.91 -11.41
N ASP A 152 5.47 -9.10 -11.32
CA ASP A 152 6.81 -9.58 -10.97
C ASP A 152 6.88 -10.17 -9.55
N SER A 153 6.15 -9.57 -8.61
CA SER A 153 6.13 -10.02 -7.21
C SER A 153 5.26 -11.26 -7.05
N TYR A 154 4.06 -11.30 -7.65
CA TYR A 154 3.24 -12.51 -7.67
C TYR A 154 3.98 -13.69 -8.31
N TYR A 155 4.58 -13.50 -9.49
CA TYR A 155 5.26 -14.60 -10.18
C TYR A 155 6.49 -15.09 -9.42
N HIS A 156 7.31 -14.18 -8.89
CA HIS A 156 8.47 -14.60 -8.11
C HIS A 156 8.07 -15.35 -6.84
N MET A 157 7.07 -14.85 -6.10
CA MET A 157 6.58 -15.57 -4.91
C MET A 157 5.93 -16.91 -5.29
N ALA A 158 5.24 -16.99 -6.42
CA ALA A 158 4.72 -18.25 -6.95
C ALA A 158 5.83 -19.30 -7.15
N ARG A 159 6.95 -18.89 -7.76
CA ARG A 159 8.09 -19.79 -7.98
C ARG A 159 8.86 -20.12 -6.71
N TYR A 160 8.99 -19.16 -5.79
CA TYR A 160 9.70 -19.34 -4.54
C TYR A 160 8.95 -20.28 -3.58
N ASP A 161 7.62 -20.15 -3.50
CA ASP A 161 6.75 -20.89 -2.56
C ASP A 161 6.08 -22.13 -3.19
N ASP A 162 6.30 -22.43 -4.47
CA ASP A 162 5.52 -23.43 -5.24
C ASP A 162 4.00 -23.15 -5.20
N ASN A 163 3.63 -21.86 -5.27
CA ASN A 163 2.26 -21.39 -5.04
C ASN A 163 1.52 -21.19 -6.37
N GLY A 164 0.66 -22.16 -6.71
CA GLY A 164 -0.12 -22.16 -7.94
C GLY A 164 -1.17 -21.05 -8.03
N PHE A 165 -1.65 -20.56 -6.88
CA PHE A 165 -2.56 -19.43 -6.81
C PHE A 165 -1.89 -18.12 -7.22
N TYR A 166 -0.71 -17.79 -6.68
CA TYR A 166 0.05 -16.61 -7.09
C TYR A 166 0.45 -16.65 -8.57
N ALA A 167 0.77 -17.83 -9.10
CA ALA A 167 1.04 -18.00 -10.52
C ALA A 167 -0.19 -17.62 -11.37
N ALA A 168 -1.38 -18.06 -10.94
CA ALA A 168 -2.62 -17.76 -11.63
C ALA A 168 -2.97 -16.26 -11.57
N VAL A 169 -2.69 -15.59 -10.43
CA VAL A 169 -2.86 -14.14 -10.31
C VAL A 169 -1.91 -13.39 -11.25
N ALA A 170 -0.64 -13.79 -11.31
CA ALA A 170 0.35 -13.18 -12.20
C ALA A 170 -0.06 -13.32 -13.66
N ASP A 171 -0.44 -14.52 -14.10
CA ASP A 171 -0.90 -14.78 -15.47
C ASP A 171 -2.16 -13.96 -15.81
N TRP A 172 -3.12 -13.91 -14.88
CA TRP A 172 -4.36 -13.17 -15.07
C TRP A 172 -4.11 -11.67 -15.22
N LEU A 173 -3.38 -11.04 -14.30
CA LEU A 173 -3.07 -9.61 -14.38
C LEU A 173 -2.26 -9.26 -15.63
N PHE A 174 -1.28 -10.10 -15.99
CA PHE A 174 -0.50 -9.91 -17.21
C PHE A 174 -1.35 -10.05 -18.48
N SER A 175 -2.34 -10.94 -18.49
CA SER A 175 -3.26 -11.10 -19.63
C SER A 175 -4.16 -9.88 -19.87
N ILE A 176 -4.47 -9.11 -18.81
CA ILE A 176 -5.29 -7.90 -18.88
C ILE A 176 -4.46 -6.73 -19.39
N GLU A 177 -3.30 -6.52 -18.78
CA GLU A 177 -2.41 -5.41 -19.12
C GLU A 177 -0.98 -5.93 -19.33
N PRO A 178 -0.67 -6.45 -20.54
CA PRO A 178 0.67 -6.89 -20.86
C PRO A 178 1.59 -5.67 -20.93
N GLY A 179 2.53 -5.57 -20.00
CA GLY A 179 3.37 -4.37 -19.86
C GLY A 179 4.26 -4.40 -18.62
N HIS A 180 4.53 -3.21 -18.07
CA HIS A 180 5.37 -3.00 -16.88
C HIS A 180 6.79 -3.56 -16.99
N LEU A 181 7.32 -3.53 -18.23
CA LEU A 181 8.74 -3.71 -18.48
C LEU A 181 9.54 -2.57 -17.82
N PRO A 182 10.73 -2.84 -17.27
CA PRO A 182 11.43 -4.12 -17.31
C PRO A 182 11.07 -5.09 -16.17
N TRP A 183 10.26 -4.69 -15.19
CA TRP A 183 10.10 -5.43 -13.95
C TRP A 183 9.46 -6.81 -14.12
N THR A 184 8.51 -6.95 -15.05
CA THR A 184 7.90 -8.25 -15.38
C THR A 184 8.90 -9.27 -15.96
N LEU A 185 10.05 -8.82 -16.50
CA LEU A 185 11.12 -9.70 -16.95
C LEU A 185 12.14 -10.05 -15.86
N GLN A 186 12.22 -9.25 -14.79
CA GLN A 186 13.25 -9.40 -13.76
C GLN A 186 13.33 -10.83 -13.17
N PRO A 187 12.22 -11.51 -12.83
CA PRO A 187 12.28 -12.88 -12.32
C PRO A 187 13.01 -13.84 -13.28
N PHE A 188 12.76 -13.73 -14.59
CA PHE A 188 13.37 -14.59 -15.61
C PHE A 188 14.82 -14.23 -15.94
N VAL A 189 15.24 -12.99 -15.65
CA VAL A 189 16.62 -12.53 -15.82
C VAL A 189 17.48 -13.04 -14.67
N ASP A 190 16.98 -12.92 -13.44
CA ASP A 190 17.73 -13.34 -12.26
C ASP A 190 17.69 -14.87 -12.07
N HIS A 191 16.57 -15.52 -12.40
CA HIS A 191 16.35 -16.97 -12.29
C HIS A 191 16.01 -17.56 -13.67
N SER A 192 17.03 -17.87 -14.46
CA SER A 192 16.87 -18.32 -15.86
C SER A 192 16.11 -19.64 -15.99
N GLU A 193 16.19 -20.49 -14.96
CA GLU A 193 15.48 -21.76 -14.85
C GLU A 193 13.97 -21.59 -14.73
N TRP A 194 13.50 -20.42 -14.27
CA TRP A 194 12.06 -20.12 -14.21
C TRP A 194 11.42 -19.83 -15.56
N ARG A 195 12.23 -19.63 -16.61
CA ARG A 195 11.73 -19.51 -18.00
C ARG A 195 11.03 -20.77 -18.48
N THR A 196 11.39 -21.91 -17.91
CA THR A 196 10.62 -23.14 -18.05
C THR A 196 9.65 -23.21 -16.88
N ASP A 197 8.36 -23.16 -17.21
CA ASP A 197 7.29 -23.12 -16.23
C ASP A 197 6.51 -24.43 -16.20
N HIS A 198 6.53 -25.07 -15.03
CA HIS A 198 5.84 -26.31 -14.74
C HIS A 198 4.85 -26.16 -13.59
N LEU A 199 4.72 -24.96 -13.03
CA LEU A 199 3.87 -24.71 -11.88
C LEU A 199 2.41 -24.80 -12.31
N LYS A 200 1.65 -25.67 -11.66
CA LYS A 200 0.22 -25.81 -11.94
C LYS A 200 -0.53 -24.62 -11.34
N ARG A 201 -1.28 -23.91 -12.18
CA ARG A 201 -2.13 -22.80 -11.73
C ARG A 201 -3.33 -23.33 -10.94
N GLU A 202 -3.66 -22.63 -9.86
CA GLU A 202 -4.87 -22.87 -9.07
C GLU A 202 -6.03 -21.98 -9.55
N PRO A 203 -7.29 -22.38 -9.32
CA PRO A 203 -8.43 -21.53 -9.64
C PRO A 203 -8.46 -20.28 -8.76
N LEU A 204 -8.76 -19.13 -9.36
CA LEU A 204 -8.93 -17.87 -8.67
C LEU A 204 -10.35 -17.75 -8.09
N PRO A 205 -10.54 -17.67 -6.75
CA PRO A 205 -11.86 -17.50 -6.16
C PRO A 205 -12.44 -16.13 -6.48
N ASP A 206 -13.64 -16.11 -7.05
CA ASP A 206 -14.37 -14.88 -7.37
C ASP A 206 -15.49 -14.58 -6.35
N SER A 207 -15.57 -15.33 -5.27
CA SER A 207 -16.58 -15.18 -4.22
C SER A 207 -15.95 -15.27 -2.83
N TYR A 208 -15.94 -14.16 -2.09
CA TYR A 208 -15.41 -14.06 -0.71
C TYR A 208 -15.96 -12.82 0.02
N ALA A 209 -15.93 -12.85 1.36
CA ALA A 209 -16.26 -11.72 2.22
C ALA A 209 -15.22 -11.65 3.34
N ASN A 210 -14.31 -10.68 3.25
CA ASN A 210 -13.15 -10.59 4.13
C ASN A 210 -13.17 -9.29 4.93
N VAL A 211 -12.87 -9.41 6.22
CA VAL A 211 -12.72 -8.28 7.15
C VAL A 211 -11.24 -8.13 7.49
N TYR A 212 -10.73 -6.92 7.33
CA TYR A 212 -9.38 -6.49 7.69
C TYR A 212 -9.48 -5.46 8.82
N PRO A 213 -9.46 -5.90 10.10
CA PRO A 213 -9.77 -5.03 11.23
C PRO A 213 -8.75 -3.91 11.47
N THR A 214 -7.47 -4.15 11.19
CA THR A 214 -6.39 -3.17 11.35
C THR A 214 -6.38 -2.16 10.20
N ALA A 215 -6.57 -2.62 8.96
CA ALA A 215 -6.78 -1.77 7.79
C ALA A 215 -8.15 -1.06 7.83
N ARG A 216 -9.09 -1.56 8.64
CA ARG A 216 -10.48 -1.11 8.73
C ARG A 216 -11.19 -1.16 7.38
N ILE A 217 -11.04 -2.29 6.70
CA ILE A 217 -11.64 -2.56 5.39
C ILE A 217 -12.50 -3.81 5.49
N TRP A 218 -13.72 -3.75 4.96
CA TRP A 218 -14.55 -4.92 4.70
C TRP A 218 -14.79 -5.01 3.20
N ARG A 219 -14.39 -6.15 2.62
CA ARG A 219 -14.39 -6.39 1.18
C ARG A 219 -15.24 -7.61 0.85
N VAL A 220 -16.27 -7.40 0.04
CA VAL A 220 -17.13 -8.46 -0.48
C VAL A 220 -16.97 -8.55 -1.99
N ARG A 221 -16.84 -9.76 -2.52
CA ARG A 221 -16.90 -10.04 -3.96
C ARG A 221 -17.81 -11.24 -4.22
N ARG A 222 -18.64 -11.13 -5.25
CA ARG A 222 -19.55 -12.16 -5.78
C ARG A 222 -19.49 -12.09 -7.31
N GLY A 223 -18.55 -12.80 -7.92
CA GLY A 223 -18.28 -12.75 -9.35
C GLY A 223 -17.87 -11.35 -9.83
N LYS A 224 -18.76 -10.71 -10.59
CA LYS A 224 -18.58 -9.34 -11.12
C LYS A 224 -19.00 -8.24 -10.16
N THR A 225 -19.75 -8.57 -9.11
CA THR A 225 -20.14 -7.62 -8.08
C THR A 225 -19.09 -7.59 -7.00
N SER A 226 -18.70 -6.40 -6.57
CA SER A 226 -17.81 -6.24 -5.42
C SER A 226 -18.14 -4.95 -4.68
N ALA A 227 -18.10 -4.99 -3.35
CA ALA A 227 -18.32 -3.85 -2.49
C ALA A 227 -17.15 -3.70 -1.51
N THR A 228 -16.82 -2.46 -1.17
CA THR A 228 -15.82 -2.16 -0.16
C THR A 228 -16.37 -1.13 0.79
N ALA A 229 -16.41 -1.47 2.08
CA ALA A 229 -16.64 -0.53 3.16
C ALA A 229 -15.34 -0.28 3.90
N GLY A 230 -15.11 0.95 4.38
CA GLY A 230 -13.93 1.23 5.18
C GLY A 230 -14.02 2.50 6.01
N ALA A 231 -13.34 2.49 7.15
CA ALA A 231 -13.26 3.63 8.06
C ALA A 231 -11.97 4.44 7.83
N GLY A 232 -11.97 5.70 8.27
CA GLY A 232 -10.89 6.66 8.04
C GLY A 232 -10.92 7.34 6.66
N SER A 233 -12.03 7.23 5.91
CA SER A 233 -12.21 7.86 4.60
C SER A 233 -13.56 8.59 4.53
N ILE A 234 -13.59 9.73 3.85
CA ILE A 234 -14.83 10.49 3.58
C ILE A 234 -15.74 9.81 2.55
N ALA A 235 -15.25 8.74 1.92
CA ALA A 235 -15.97 7.85 1.03
C ALA A 235 -16.00 6.44 1.66
N PRO A 236 -16.76 6.23 2.74
CA PRO A 236 -16.72 4.99 3.53
C PRO A 236 -17.28 3.76 2.82
N PHE A 237 -17.90 3.90 1.63
CA PHE A 237 -18.48 2.79 0.89
C PHE A 237 -18.39 2.98 -0.62
N SER A 238 -18.06 1.91 -1.34
CA SER A 238 -18.10 1.83 -2.80
C SER A 238 -18.62 0.46 -3.25
N VAL A 239 -19.24 0.42 -4.43
CA VAL A 239 -19.70 -0.83 -5.06
C VAL A 239 -19.49 -0.79 -6.56
N ARG A 240 -19.10 -1.93 -7.13
CA ARG A 240 -18.91 -2.10 -8.56
C ARG A 240 -19.62 -3.36 -9.04
N HIS A 241 -20.23 -3.28 -10.21
CA HIS A 241 -20.75 -4.42 -10.97
C HIS A 241 -20.21 -4.39 -12.40
N GLY A 242 -19.18 -5.19 -12.66
CA GLY A 242 -18.46 -5.18 -13.93
C GLY A 242 -17.93 -3.78 -14.27
N LYS A 243 -18.48 -3.15 -15.31
CA LYS A 243 -18.06 -1.79 -15.75
C LYS A 243 -18.81 -0.64 -15.07
N VAL A 244 -19.84 -0.93 -14.27
CA VAL A 244 -20.62 0.09 -13.56
C VAL A 244 -20.03 0.29 -12.18
N ASP A 245 -19.73 1.54 -11.84
CA ASP A 245 -19.00 1.89 -10.63
C ASP A 245 -19.71 2.99 -9.82
N LEU A 246 -20.01 2.67 -8.56
CA LEU A 246 -20.34 3.64 -7.53
C LEU A 246 -19.08 3.86 -6.68
N MET A 247 -18.29 4.86 -7.09
CA MET A 247 -16.97 5.16 -6.53
C MET A 247 -17.01 5.52 -5.04
N ALA A 248 -18.11 6.13 -4.57
CA ALA A 248 -18.25 6.61 -3.20
C ALA A 248 -19.71 6.86 -2.83
N ILE A 249 -20.08 6.49 -1.61
CA ILE A 249 -21.19 7.10 -0.87
C ILE A 249 -20.58 7.92 0.27
N SER A 250 -20.85 9.22 0.27
CA SER A 250 -20.43 10.15 1.33
C SER A 250 -21.66 10.66 2.08
N THR A 251 -21.58 10.69 3.40
CA THR A 251 -22.63 11.26 4.25
C THR A 251 -22.09 12.48 4.97
N ALA A 252 -22.94 13.51 5.11
CA ALA A 252 -22.57 14.72 5.81
C ALA A 252 -23.69 15.18 6.75
N ALA A 253 -23.32 15.49 7.99
CA ALA A 253 -24.19 16.08 9.00
C ALA A 253 -23.46 17.25 9.64
N SER A 254 -23.80 18.48 9.24
CA SER A 254 -23.11 19.68 9.71
C SER A 254 -23.42 19.98 11.17
N TYR A 255 -22.40 19.96 12.01
CA TYR A 255 -22.44 20.37 13.42
C TYR A 255 -21.13 21.07 13.79
N PHE A 256 -21.19 22.37 14.11
CA PHE A 256 -20.02 23.22 14.44
C PHE A 256 -18.83 23.07 13.45
N ALA A 257 -19.08 23.42 12.19
CA ALA A 257 -18.10 23.41 11.09
C ALA A 257 -17.54 22.04 10.67
N ARG A 258 -17.93 20.94 11.34
CA ARG A 258 -17.67 19.57 10.89
C ARG A 258 -18.92 18.98 10.26
N ALA A 259 -18.77 18.43 9.05
CA ALA A 259 -19.89 17.84 8.33
C ALA A 259 -19.58 16.42 7.84
N GLN A 260 -18.37 16.12 7.40
CA GLN A 260 -18.07 14.89 6.67
C GLN A 260 -17.87 13.69 7.60
N PHE A 261 -18.62 12.62 7.36
CA PHE A 261 -18.41 11.33 8.01
C PHE A 261 -17.10 10.71 7.52
N SER A 262 -16.24 10.28 8.44
CA SER A 262 -15.03 9.50 8.10
C SER A 262 -14.96 8.13 8.78
N GLY A 263 -15.75 7.89 9.82
CA GLY A 263 -15.71 6.65 10.62
C GLY A 263 -14.46 6.54 11.49
N GLU A 264 -14.63 6.62 12.81
CA GLU A 264 -13.58 6.41 13.82
C GLU A 264 -13.60 4.99 14.37
N SER A 265 -14.79 4.38 14.47
CA SER A 265 -14.98 2.97 14.82
C SER A 265 -15.11 2.09 13.57
N PHE A 266 -14.84 0.80 13.74
CA PHE A 266 -14.98 -0.21 12.70
C PHE A 266 -15.36 -1.55 13.35
N ASP A 267 -16.66 -1.79 13.46
CA ASP A 267 -17.24 -2.93 14.18
C ASP A 267 -17.86 -3.91 13.17
N ALA A 268 -17.09 -4.91 12.76
CA ALA A 268 -17.50 -5.91 11.79
C ALA A 268 -18.07 -7.14 12.47
N THR A 269 -19.24 -7.56 12.03
CA THR A 269 -19.90 -8.82 12.38
C THR A 269 -20.23 -9.58 11.10
N ASP A 270 -20.57 -10.86 11.21
CA ASP A 270 -20.86 -11.68 10.03
C ASP A 270 -21.92 -11.02 9.11
N GLY A 271 -21.52 -10.70 7.88
CA GLY A 271 -22.36 -10.01 6.88
C GLY A 271 -22.64 -8.51 7.12
N LYS A 272 -22.07 -7.86 8.13
CA LYS A 272 -22.40 -6.47 8.48
C LYS A 272 -21.23 -5.68 9.06
N ILE A 273 -21.12 -4.40 8.72
CA ILE A 273 -20.22 -3.44 9.35
C ILE A 273 -21.00 -2.28 9.96
N ARG A 274 -20.56 -1.82 11.13
CA ARG A 274 -20.99 -0.56 11.74
C ARG A 274 -19.78 0.35 11.94
N MET A 275 -19.92 1.60 11.52
CA MET A 275 -18.94 2.65 11.74
C MET A 275 -19.62 3.82 12.44
N ALA A 276 -18.98 4.38 13.45
CA ALA A 276 -19.42 5.60 14.12
C ALA A 276 -18.45 6.74 13.85
N HIS A 277 -18.98 7.94 13.68
CA HIS A 277 -18.22 9.18 13.61
C HIS A 277 -18.75 10.17 14.65
N LYS A 278 -17.82 10.76 15.40
CA LYS A 278 -18.16 11.76 16.41
C LYS A 278 -17.69 13.11 15.89
N SER A 279 -18.62 14.04 15.72
CA SER A 279 -18.30 15.40 15.29
C SER A 279 -17.56 16.12 16.42
N HIS A 280 -16.23 16.04 16.41
CA HIS A 280 -15.32 16.82 17.23
C HIS A 280 -14.12 17.26 16.39
N GLY A 281 -13.48 18.35 16.79
CA GLY A 281 -12.24 18.84 16.20
C GLY A 281 -11.22 19.22 17.26
N GLU A 282 -10.14 19.88 16.85
CA GLU A 282 -9.03 20.16 17.76
C GLU A 282 -9.17 21.52 18.46
N ILE A 283 -9.83 22.50 17.83
CA ILE A 283 -9.92 23.87 18.37
C ILE A 283 -11.29 24.50 18.12
N HIS A 284 -11.58 24.88 16.86
CA HIS A 284 -12.75 25.70 16.48
C HIS A 284 -13.94 24.88 15.97
N ASP A 285 -13.66 23.62 15.66
CA ASP A 285 -14.57 22.62 15.10
C ASP A 285 -15.30 21.81 16.19
N ASN A 286 -15.12 22.21 17.45
CA ASN A 286 -15.80 21.62 18.59
C ASN A 286 -17.15 22.30 18.83
N ALA A 287 -18.07 21.53 19.39
CA ALA A 287 -19.38 22.01 19.80
C ALA A 287 -19.29 22.87 21.06
N VAL A 288 -18.64 24.03 20.95
CA VAL A 288 -18.38 24.94 22.06
C VAL A 288 -18.78 26.38 21.71
N TYR A 289 -19.24 27.11 22.71
CA TYR A 289 -19.34 28.57 22.67
C TYR A 289 -18.31 29.17 23.61
N TYR A 290 -17.47 30.06 23.10
CA TYR A 290 -16.47 30.78 23.92
C TYR A 290 -17.17 31.82 24.77
N LEU A 291 -16.86 31.83 26.07
CA LEU A 291 -17.42 32.77 27.03
C LEU A 291 -16.63 34.10 27.04
N PRO A 292 -17.21 35.19 27.57
CA PRO A 292 -16.51 36.47 27.73
C PRO A 292 -15.28 36.35 28.65
N VAL A 293 -14.16 36.96 28.27
CA VAL A 293 -12.88 36.94 29.04
C VAL A 293 -12.88 37.93 30.22
N GLY A 294 -13.81 38.89 30.26
CA GLY A 294 -13.95 39.81 31.38
C GLY A 294 -12.99 41.02 31.38
N GLU A 295 -12.14 41.16 30.35
CA GLU A 295 -11.20 42.26 30.18
C GLU A 295 -11.23 42.83 28.74
N PRO A 296 -10.71 44.05 28.50
CA PRO A 296 -10.59 44.60 27.15
C PRO A 296 -9.70 43.74 26.25
N VAL A 297 -10.16 43.48 25.02
CA VAL A 297 -9.41 42.72 24.01
C VAL A 297 -9.11 43.65 22.83
N GLY A 298 -7.84 43.77 22.43
CA GLY A 298 -7.42 44.54 21.27
C GLY A 298 -7.94 43.95 19.96
N PHE A 299 -7.98 44.79 18.90
CA PHE A 299 -8.53 44.40 17.60
C PHE A 299 -7.84 43.18 16.98
N ASP A 300 -6.52 43.11 17.07
CA ASP A 300 -5.71 42.02 16.50
C ASP A 300 -5.52 40.83 17.47
N GLU A 301 -5.99 40.93 18.71
CA GLU A 301 -5.71 39.98 19.80
C GLU A 301 -6.85 38.96 20.01
N PHE A 302 -7.97 39.09 19.30
CA PHE A 302 -9.17 38.27 19.54
C PHE A 302 -8.90 36.76 19.46
N TYR A 303 -8.11 36.33 18.47
CA TYR A 303 -7.78 34.91 18.28
C TYR A 303 -6.74 34.40 19.28
N ASP A 304 -5.90 35.27 19.83
CA ASP A 304 -4.91 34.92 20.84
C ASP A 304 -5.63 34.63 22.18
N HIS A 305 -6.54 35.52 22.58
CA HIS A 305 -7.37 35.32 23.78
C HIS A 305 -8.37 34.17 23.64
N ARG A 306 -8.63 33.68 22.43
CA ARG A 306 -9.58 32.59 22.21
C ARG A 306 -9.20 31.31 22.94
N ARG A 307 -7.89 31.02 23.07
CA ARG A 307 -7.37 29.85 23.80
C ARG A 307 -7.50 29.98 25.32
N GLU A 308 -7.66 31.20 25.81
CA GLU A 308 -7.71 31.54 27.24
C GLU A 308 -9.14 31.64 27.77
N ARG A 309 -10.14 31.68 26.88
CA ARG A 309 -11.55 31.77 27.24
C ARG A 309 -12.07 30.45 27.80
N ASP A 310 -12.85 30.55 28.87
CA ASP A 310 -13.75 29.48 29.28
C ASP A 310 -14.73 29.13 28.14
N VAL A 311 -15.18 27.88 28.11
CA VAL A 311 -16.08 27.37 27.07
C VAL A 311 -17.35 26.79 27.66
N TYR A 312 -18.48 27.08 27.02
CA TYR A 312 -19.72 26.34 27.21
C TYR A 312 -19.77 25.19 26.20
N THR A 313 -19.65 23.96 26.70
CA THR A 313 -19.58 22.74 25.89
C THR A 313 -20.97 22.16 25.63
N LEU A 314 -21.28 21.92 24.36
CA LEU A 314 -22.43 21.14 23.93
C LEU A 314 -22.06 19.67 23.68
N PRO A 315 -23.04 18.75 23.71
CA PRO A 315 -22.80 17.36 23.31
C PRO A 315 -22.35 17.26 21.85
N SER A 316 -21.39 16.37 21.57
CA SER A 316 -21.01 16.05 20.19
C SER A 316 -22.15 15.34 19.44
N LEU A 317 -22.31 15.65 18.15
CA LEU A 317 -23.15 14.85 17.26
C LEU A 317 -22.44 13.53 16.93
N THR A 318 -23.10 12.39 17.18
CA THR A 318 -22.62 11.07 16.75
C THR A 318 -23.47 10.59 15.58
N THR A 319 -22.83 10.23 14.48
CA THR A 319 -23.46 9.60 13.32
C THR A 319 -22.97 8.17 13.19
N SER A 320 -23.86 7.26 12.79
CA SER A 320 -23.51 5.86 12.53
C SER A 320 -23.90 5.48 11.12
N LEU A 321 -23.00 4.78 10.44
CA LEU A 321 -23.24 4.13 9.16
C LEU A 321 -23.23 2.62 9.38
N GLU A 322 -24.32 1.96 9.00
CA GLU A 322 -24.44 0.50 9.00
C GLU A 322 -24.57 0.03 7.55
N ILE A 323 -23.76 -0.96 7.18
CA ILE A 323 -23.77 -1.56 5.84
C ILE A 323 -23.87 -3.08 6.05
N GLU A 324 -24.79 -3.71 5.34
CA GLU A 324 -25.10 -5.13 5.45
C GLU A 324 -25.08 -5.74 4.03
N GLU A 325 -24.48 -6.94 3.91
CA GLU A 325 -24.51 -7.72 2.68
C GLU A 325 -25.91 -8.30 2.51
N VAL A 326 -26.48 -8.17 1.31
CA VAL A 326 -27.80 -8.71 0.98
C VAL A 326 -27.70 -9.78 -0.10
N ASP A 327 -28.77 -10.55 -0.30
CA ASP A 327 -28.82 -11.56 -1.36
C ASP A 327 -28.52 -10.94 -2.74
N GLY A 328 -27.45 -11.41 -3.39
CA GLY A 328 -26.97 -10.89 -4.67
C GLY A 328 -25.86 -9.83 -4.59
N GLY A 329 -25.46 -9.46 -3.38
CA GLY A 329 -24.40 -8.48 -3.08
C GLY A 329 -24.93 -7.31 -2.26
#